data_AF-A0A525D4C5-F1
#
_entry.id   AF-A0A525D4C5-F1
#
_cell.length_a   1.000
_cell.length_b   1.000
_cell.length_c   1.000
_cell.angle_alpha   90.00
_cell.angle_beta   90.00
_cell.angle_gamma   90.00
#
_symmetry.space_group_name_H-M   'P 1'
#
loop_
_entity.id
_entity.type
_entity.pdbx_description
1 polymer ?
#
loop_
_entity_poly.entity_id
_entity_poly.type
_entity_poly.pdbx_seq_one_letter_code
_entity_poly.pdbx_strand_id
1 'polypeptide(L)'
;MSAIVISGTGLYCPPHVVTNEELVDTFNAYVDNFNRNNRSAIEDGLVEALEHSSRDFIEKASGIKKRYVMIKDGILDIDRMMPLVPRRADEELSITAEMSIAAAQEALRRANKKPEDIDLVIYGASTSERPWPAVAVEIQEALGCRGYGFDMTVACSTGTFGISTA
;
A
#
# COMPACT_ATOMS: atom_id res chain seq x y z
N MET A 1 32.56 -19.36 5.93
CA MET A 1 31.18 -18.83 5.95
C MET A 1 30.94 -18.15 4.63
N SER A 2 29.85 -18.46 3.95
CA SER A 2 29.39 -17.67 2.80
C SER A 2 29.00 -16.27 3.29
N ALA A 3 29.33 -15.23 2.52
CA ALA A 3 28.92 -13.87 2.86
C ALA A 3 27.40 -13.73 2.70
N ILE A 4 26.74 -13.10 3.68
CA ILE A 4 25.32 -12.74 3.61
C ILE A 4 25.24 -11.39 2.90
N VAL A 5 24.46 -11.31 1.82
CA VAL A 5 24.39 -10.13 0.95
C VAL A 5 22.97 -9.90 0.46
N ILE A 6 22.64 -8.65 0.16
CA ILE A 6 21.48 -8.31 -0.67
C ILE A 6 21.93 -8.43 -2.13
N SER A 7 21.59 -9.55 -2.79
CA SER A 7 22.03 -9.86 -4.16
C SER A 7 21.16 -9.23 -5.25
N GLY A 8 19.94 -8.78 -4.92
CA GLY A 8 19.03 -8.12 -5.85
C GLY A 8 17.85 -7.45 -5.14
N THR A 9 17.30 -6.41 -5.76
CA THR A 9 16.10 -5.70 -5.28
C THR A 9 15.16 -5.44 -6.44
N GLY A 10 13.86 -5.47 -6.18
CA GLY A 10 12.83 -5.18 -7.17
C GLY A 10 11.83 -4.16 -6.63
N LEU A 11 11.15 -3.49 -7.56
CA LEU A 11 10.19 -2.45 -7.24
C LEU A 11 9.00 -2.61 -8.17
N TYR A 12 7.82 -2.70 -7.58
CA TYR A 12 6.56 -2.54 -8.29
C TYR A 12 5.98 -1.16 -7.95
N CYS A 13 5.49 -0.47 -8.98
CA CYS A 13 4.85 0.84 -8.83
C CYS A 13 3.38 0.70 -9.27
N PRO A 14 2.40 0.99 -8.40
CA PRO A 14 1.00 0.96 -8.77
C PRO A 14 0.69 1.81 -10.01
N PRO A 15 -0.29 1.42 -10.83
CA PRO A 15 -0.49 2.01 -12.15
C PRO A 15 -1.09 3.41 -12.11
N HIS A 16 -1.76 3.80 -11.03
CA HIS A 16 -2.45 5.09 -10.94
C HIS A 16 -1.72 6.07 -10.04
N VAL A 17 -1.91 7.35 -10.33
CA VAL A 17 -1.38 8.47 -9.57
C VAL A 17 -2.53 9.34 -9.09
N VAL A 18 -2.44 9.80 -7.86
CA VAL A 18 -3.22 10.92 -7.33
C VAL A 18 -2.28 12.09 -7.10
N THR A 19 -2.54 13.24 -7.72
CA THR A 19 -1.72 14.46 -7.51
C THR A 19 -2.18 15.20 -6.24
N ASN A 20 -1.37 16.13 -5.73
CA ASN A 20 -1.81 17.00 -4.64
C ASN A 20 -3.01 17.86 -5.05
N GLU A 21 -3.08 18.27 -6.32
CA GLU A 21 -4.21 19.04 -6.86
C GLU A 21 -5.50 18.25 -6.79
N GLU A 22 -5.54 17.05 -7.40
CA GLU A 22 -6.71 16.17 -7.37
C GLU A 22 -7.18 15.87 -5.93
N LEU A 23 -6.22 15.60 -5.04
CA LEU A 23 -6.51 15.27 -3.65
C LEU A 23 -7.08 16.46 -2.87
N VAL A 24 -6.48 17.64 -3.03
CA VAL A 24 -6.90 18.87 -2.34
C VAL A 24 -8.25 19.33 -2.86
N ASP A 25 -8.46 19.31 -4.18
CA ASP A 25 -9.73 19.73 -4.79
C ASP A 25 -10.88 18.84 -4.30
N THR A 26 -10.66 17.52 -4.27
CA THR A 26 -11.65 16.56 -3.73
C THR A 26 -11.88 16.80 -2.23
N PHE A 27 -10.81 16.92 -1.44
CA PHE A 27 -10.92 17.12 0.00
C PHE A 27 -11.66 18.41 0.34
N ASN A 28 -11.36 19.51 -0.34
CA ASN A 28 -12.03 20.79 -0.11
C ASN A 28 -13.50 20.75 -0.53
N ALA A 29 -13.84 20.07 -1.63
CA ALA A 29 -15.23 19.84 -2.01
C ALA A 29 -15.99 18.99 -0.98
N TYR A 30 -15.35 17.98 -0.39
CA TYR A 30 -15.90 17.23 0.74
C TYR A 30 -16.12 18.13 1.96
N VAL A 31 -15.15 18.96 2.33
CA VAL A 31 -15.26 19.91 3.45
C VAL A 31 -16.43 20.88 3.24
N ASP A 32 -16.59 21.42 2.04
CA ASP A 32 -17.71 22.31 1.70
C ASP A 32 -19.05 21.60 1.84
N ASN A 33 -19.14 20.34 1.38
CA ASN A 33 -20.35 19.54 1.53
C ASN A 33 -20.66 19.25 3.01
N PHE A 34 -19.66 18.83 3.79
CA PHE A 34 -19.81 18.56 5.21
C PHE A 34 -20.27 19.81 5.98
N ASN A 35 -19.57 20.93 5.81
CA ASN A 35 -19.89 22.17 6.52
C ASN A 35 -21.27 22.71 6.14
N ARG A 36 -21.66 22.57 4.87
CA ARG A 36 -23.02 22.94 4.43
C ARG A 36 -24.09 22.06 5.08
N ASN A 37 -23.87 20.75 5.11
CA ASN A 37 -24.85 19.79 5.65
C ASN A 37 -24.97 19.87 7.18
N ASN A 38 -23.91 20.31 7.87
CA ASN A 38 -23.86 20.42 9.34
C ASN A 38 -24.02 21.87 9.85
N ARG A 39 -24.45 22.81 9.00
CA ARG A 39 -24.46 24.25 9.33
C ARG A 39 -25.08 24.60 10.68
N SER A 40 -26.29 24.11 10.95
CA SER A 40 -26.97 24.38 12.24
C SER A 40 -26.19 23.79 13.42
N ALA A 41 -25.70 22.55 13.30
CA ALA A 41 -24.93 21.91 14.36
C ALA A 41 -23.59 22.63 14.62
N ILE A 42 -23.00 23.25 13.59
CA ILE A 42 -21.81 24.09 13.71
C ILE A 42 -22.14 25.40 14.44
N GLU A 43 -23.23 26.07 14.06
CA GLU A 43 -23.69 27.31 14.70
C GLU A 43 -24.06 27.10 16.18
N ASP A 44 -24.63 25.93 16.51
CA ASP A 44 -24.97 25.52 17.86
C ASP A 44 -23.77 25.00 18.68
N GLY A 45 -22.58 24.90 18.06
CA GLY A 45 -21.34 24.42 18.70
C GLY A 45 -21.30 22.93 18.99
N LEU A 46 -22.18 22.13 18.37
CA LEU A 46 -22.24 20.67 18.51
C LEU A 46 -21.22 19.94 17.63
N VAL A 47 -20.84 20.55 16.51
CA VAL A 47 -19.88 20.02 15.53
C VAL A 47 -18.88 21.10 15.16
N GLU A 48 -17.60 20.76 15.09
CA GLU A 48 -16.57 21.69 14.61
C GLU A 48 -16.61 21.79 13.07
N ALA A 49 -16.47 23.00 12.55
CA ALA A 49 -16.34 23.20 11.11
C ALA A 49 -15.02 22.62 10.61
N LEU A 50 -15.05 21.89 9.50
CA LEU A 50 -13.84 21.37 8.88
C LEU A 50 -13.10 22.49 8.14
N GLU A 51 -11.77 22.43 8.14
CA GLU A 51 -10.89 23.36 7.44
C GLU A 51 -10.45 22.81 6.08
N HIS A 52 -10.23 23.72 5.13
CA HIS A 52 -9.65 23.37 3.82
C HIS A 52 -8.17 23.01 3.93
N SER A 53 -7.71 22.20 2.98
CA SER A 53 -6.30 21.92 2.74
C SER A 53 -5.78 22.71 1.53
N SER A 54 -4.45 22.65 1.32
CA SER A 54 -3.81 23.24 0.15
C SER A 54 -2.61 22.44 -0.32
N ARG A 55 -2.26 22.57 -1.60
CA ARG A 55 -1.05 21.95 -2.17
C ARG A 55 0.22 22.43 -1.45
N ASP A 56 0.30 23.74 -1.23
CA ASP A 56 1.42 24.38 -0.56
C ASP A 56 1.59 23.86 0.88
N PHE A 57 0.48 23.62 1.58
CA PHE A 57 0.52 22.99 2.90
C PHE A 57 1.12 21.59 2.84
N ILE A 58 0.63 20.72 1.94
CA ILE A 58 1.12 19.34 1.81
C ILE A 58 2.61 19.33 1.47
N GLU A 59 3.04 20.12 0.49
CA GLU A 59 4.44 20.17 0.06
C GLU A 59 5.34 20.74 1.16
N LYS A 60 4.92 21.81 1.85
CA LYS A 60 5.70 22.40 2.94
C LYS A 60 5.81 21.46 4.14
N ALA A 61 4.74 20.75 4.48
CA ALA A 61 4.70 19.86 5.65
C ALA A 61 5.46 18.54 5.43
N SER A 62 5.52 18.03 4.19
CA SER A 62 5.99 16.66 3.92
C SER A 62 6.93 16.49 2.73
N GLY A 63 7.00 17.48 1.83
CA GLY A 63 7.68 17.35 0.53
C GLY A 63 6.95 16.46 -0.50
N ILE A 64 5.81 15.87 -0.15
CA ILE A 64 5.06 14.97 -1.03
C ILE A 64 4.36 15.79 -2.12
N LYS A 65 4.50 15.37 -3.38
CA LYS A 65 3.86 16.00 -4.55
C LYS A 65 2.77 15.16 -5.19
N LYS A 66 2.91 13.85 -5.10
CA LYS A 66 2.00 12.84 -5.65
C LYS A 66 2.15 11.52 -4.91
N ARG A 67 1.17 10.64 -5.02
CA ARG A 67 1.22 9.26 -4.54
C ARG A 67 0.69 8.29 -5.58
N TYR A 68 1.24 7.09 -5.58
CA TYR A 68 0.77 5.98 -6.41
C TYR A 68 -0.30 5.20 -5.65
N VAL A 69 -1.33 4.77 -6.36
CA VAL A 69 -2.45 4.00 -5.79
C VAL A 69 -2.78 2.84 -6.71
N MET A 70 -3.13 1.68 -6.13
CA MET A 70 -3.54 0.51 -6.91
C MET A 70 -4.90 0.72 -7.57
N ILE A 71 -5.82 1.38 -6.87
CA ILE A 71 -7.19 1.61 -7.31
C ILE A 71 -7.49 3.07 -7.03
N LYS A 72 -7.69 3.87 -8.08
CA LYS A 72 -7.99 5.29 -7.96
C LYS A 72 -9.48 5.55 -7.77
N ASP A 73 -10.32 4.67 -8.31
CA ASP A 73 -11.78 4.77 -8.22
C ASP A 73 -12.22 4.84 -6.75
N GLY A 74 -13.11 5.79 -6.45
CA GLY A 74 -13.62 6.06 -5.11
C GLY A 74 -12.72 6.94 -4.22
N ILE A 75 -11.42 7.05 -4.49
CA ILE A 75 -10.54 7.94 -3.71
C ILE A 75 -10.93 9.40 -3.90
N LEU A 76 -11.22 9.79 -5.14
CA LEU A 76 -11.54 11.16 -5.54
C LEU A 76 -13.05 11.42 -5.62
N ASP A 77 -13.84 10.58 -4.97
CA ASP A 77 -15.30 10.72 -4.86
C ASP A 77 -15.63 11.31 -3.48
N ILE A 78 -16.21 12.51 -3.45
CA ILE A 78 -16.50 13.24 -2.22
C ILE A 78 -17.49 12.52 -1.30
N ASP A 79 -18.32 11.62 -1.83
CA ASP A 79 -19.29 10.88 -1.03
C ASP A 79 -18.70 9.57 -0.48
N ARG A 80 -17.47 9.22 -0.89
CA ARG A 80 -16.81 7.96 -0.52
C ARG A 80 -15.46 8.16 0.17
N MET A 81 -14.58 8.99 -0.38
CA MET A 81 -13.26 9.34 0.15
C MET A 81 -12.34 8.13 0.44
N MET A 82 -12.53 7.00 -0.26
CA MET A 82 -11.73 5.77 -0.11
C MET A 82 -11.76 4.88 -1.36
N PRO A 83 -10.73 4.06 -1.62
CA PRO A 83 -10.71 3.19 -2.80
C PRO A 83 -11.93 2.26 -2.88
N LEU A 84 -12.47 2.06 -4.09
CA LEU A 84 -13.48 1.04 -4.37
C LEU A 84 -12.79 -0.28 -4.72
N VAL A 85 -12.37 -1.02 -3.70
CA VAL A 85 -11.65 -2.29 -3.88
C VAL A 85 -12.65 -3.40 -4.25
N PRO A 86 -12.58 -4.00 -5.46
CA PRO A 86 -13.43 -5.13 -5.81
C PRO A 86 -12.99 -6.36 -5.01
N ARG A 87 -13.95 -7.21 -4.64
CA ARG A 87 -13.64 -8.52 -4.07
C ARG A 87 -13.09 -9.42 -5.16
N ARG A 88 -12.07 -10.21 -4.82
CA ARG A 88 -11.52 -11.29 -5.64
C ARG A 88 -11.99 -12.64 -5.10
N ALA A 89 -12.10 -13.63 -5.97
CA ALA A 89 -12.32 -15.01 -5.57
C ALA A 89 -11.07 -15.60 -4.91
N ASP A 90 -11.21 -16.67 -4.14
CA ASP A 90 -10.11 -17.29 -3.41
C ASP A 90 -9.06 -17.94 -4.35
N GLU A 91 -9.47 -18.29 -5.58
CA GLU A 91 -8.59 -18.83 -6.63
C GLU A 91 -7.79 -17.74 -7.38
N GLU A 92 -8.14 -16.47 -7.18
CA GLU A 92 -7.42 -15.34 -7.76
C GLU A 92 -6.33 -14.85 -6.81
N LEU A 93 -5.23 -14.34 -7.36
CA LEU A 93 -4.21 -13.68 -6.53
C LEU A 93 -4.82 -12.48 -5.81
N SER A 94 -4.50 -12.35 -4.53
CA SER A 94 -4.76 -11.14 -3.76
C SER A 94 -4.00 -9.94 -4.34
N ILE A 95 -4.52 -8.72 -4.11
CA ILE A 95 -3.89 -7.50 -4.63
C ILE A 95 -2.47 -7.37 -4.06
N THR A 96 -2.32 -7.71 -2.78
CA THR A 96 -1.03 -7.67 -2.09
C THR A 96 -0.03 -8.67 -2.69
N ALA A 97 -0.45 -9.90 -2.95
CA ALA A 97 0.42 -10.91 -3.56
C ALA A 97 0.80 -10.51 -4.99
N GLU A 98 -0.13 -10.00 -5.80
CA GLU A 98 0.13 -9.52 -7.16
C GLU A 98 1.24 -8.47 -7.21
N MET A 99 1.15 -7.44 -6.35
CA MET A 99 2.19 -6.40 -6.23
C MET A 99 3.53 -6.98 -5.79
N SER A 100 3.51 -7.89 -4.82
CA SER A 100 4.72 -8.47 -4.24
C SER A 100 5.43 -9.38 -5.22
N ILE A 101 4.69 -10.20 -5.99
CA ILE A 101 5.20 -11.08 -7.03
C ILE A 101 5.90 -10.28 -8.13
N ALA A 102 5.29 -9.17 -8.59
CA ALA A 102 5.90 -8.32 -9.61
C ALA A 102 7.24 -7.73 -9.15
N ALA A 103 7.32 -7.26 -7.89
CA ALA A 103 8.58 -6.79 -7.30
C ALA A 103 9.59 -7.95 -7.11
N ALA A 104 9.15 -9.11 -6.64
CA ALA A 104 10.01 -10.27 -6.42
C ALA A 104 10.62 -10.81 -7.73
N GLN A 105 9.86 -10.85 -8.82
CA GLN A 105 10.36 -11.27 -10.14
C GLN A 105 11.49 -10.36 -10.65
N GLU A 106 11.39 -9.04 -10.46
CA GLU A 106 12.48 -8.11 -10.75
C GLU A 106 13.70 -8.39 -9.86
N ALA A 107 13.49 -8.61 -8.56
CA ALA A 107 14.57 -8.90 -7.62
C ALA A 107 15.32 -10.19 -7.98
N LEU A 108 14.59 -11.27 -8.27
CA LEU A 108 15.14 -12.57 -8.70
C LEU A 108 15.97 -12.43 -9.97
N ARG A 109 15.45 -11.71 -10.97
CA ARG A 109 16.20 -11.45 -12.21
C ARG A 109 17.50 -10.69 -11.95
N ARG A 110 17.47 -9.65 -11.11
CA ARG A 110 18.69 -8.88 -10.77
C ARG A 110 19.69 -9.69 -9.95
N ALA A 111 19.21 -10.58 -9.09
CA ALA A 111 20.03 -11.51 -8.33
C ALA A 111 20.56 -12.68 -9.17
N ASN A 112 20.10 -12.83 -10.41
CA ASN A 112 20.36 -13.99 -11.27
C ASN A 112 19.99 -15.32 -10.56
N LYS A 113 18.79 -15.34 -9.97
CA LYS A 113 18.22 -16.48 -9.25
C LYS A 113 16.89 -16.91 -9.86
N LYS A 114 16.56 -18.18 -9.68
CA LYS A 114 15.26 -18.74 -10.02
C LYS A 114 14.41 -18.92 -8.76
N PRO A 115 13.08 -19.01 -8.86
CA PRO A 115 12.23 -19.29 -7.70
C PRO A 115 12.65 -20.54 -6.92
N GLU A 116 13.13 -21.58 -7.60
CA GLU A 116 13.55 -22.82 -6.95
C GLU A 116 14.83 -22.68 -6.10
N ASP A 117 15.57 -21.57 -6.25
CA ASP A 117 16.74 -21.23 -5.43
C ASP A 117 16.35 -20.57 -4.09
N ILE A 118 15.05 -20.34 -3.84
CA ILE A 118 14.54 -19.63 -2.66
C ILE A 118 13.95 -20.62 -1.66
N ASP A 119 14.52 -20.66 -0.46
CA ASP A 119 14.10 -21.54 0.65
C ASP A 119 13.14 -20.87 1.64
N LEU A 120 13.06 -19.54 1.62
CA LEU A 120 12.29 -18.73 2.57
C LEU A 120 11.66 -17.51 1.88
N VAL A 121 10.35 -17.34 2.03
CA VAL A 121 9.62 -16.12 1.66
C VAL A 121 9.14 -15.40 2.91
N ILE A 122 9.63 -14.18 3.13
CA ILE A 122 9.13 -13.30 4.20
C ILE A 122 8.29 -12.21 3.55
N TYR A 123 6.99 -12.18 3.85
CA TYR A 123 6.15 -11.05 3.50
C TYR A 123 6.11 -10.05 4.67
N GLY A 124 6.42 -8.80 4.38
CA GLY A 124 6.52 -7.74 5.38
C GLY A 124 5.83 -6.46 4.95
N ALA A 125 4.79 -6.06 5.69
CA ALA A 125 4.09 -4.79 5.50
C ALA A 125 3.58 -4.23 6.83
N SER A 126 3.17 -2.95 6.85
CA SER A 126 2.57 -2.32 8.02
C SER A 126 1.17 -2.86 8.37
N THR A 127 0.50 -3.44 7.38
CA THR A 127 -0.83 -4.04 7.48
C THR A 127 -0.90 -5.24 6.55
N SER A 128 -1.57 -6.31 6.97
CA SER A 128 -1.82 -7.48 6.12
C SER A 128 -3.24 -7.44 5.57
N GLU A 129 -3.42 -7.94 4.35
CA GLU A 129 -4.73 -8.04 3.70
C GLU A 129 -5.64 -9.06 4.42
N ARG A 130 -5.06 -10.07 5.05
CA ARG A 130 -5.78 -11.12 5.78
C ARG A 130 -4.91 -11.74 6.87
N PRO A 131 -5.50 -12.37 7.91
CA PRO A 131 -4.72 -12.99 8.98
C PRO A 131 -4.23 -14.41 8.61
N TRP A 132 -4.99 -15.14 7.78
CA TRP A 132 -4.61 -16.44 7.22
C TRP A 132 -5.42 -16.72 5.94
N PRO A 133 -4.94 -17.58 5.02
CA PRO A 133 -3.56 -18.09 4.94
C PRO A 133 -2.55 -16.95 4.75
N ALA A 134 -1.30 -17.13 5.16
CA ALA A 134 -0.28 -16.10 5.06
C ALA A 134 -0.08 -15.61 3.61
N VAL A 135 0.13 -14.32 3.42
CA VAL A 135 0.42 -13.73 2.10
C VAL A 135 1.74 -14.25 1.55
N ALA A 136 2.74 -14.47 2.42
CA ALA A 136 4.00 -15.10 2.06
C ALA A 136 3.82 -16.47 1.42
N VAL A 137 2.88 -17.29 1.91
CA VAL A 137 2.61 -18.63 1.38
C VAL A 137 1.95 -18.55 0.01
N GLU A 138 1.04 -17.59 -0.18
CA GLU A 138 0.45 -17.32 -1.50
C GLU A 138 1.50 -16.87 -2.52
N ILE A 139 2.39 -15.94 -2.14
CA ILE A 139 3.51 -15.50 -2.98
C ILE A 139 4.45 -16.66 -3.31
N GLN A 140 4.77 -17.48 -2.30
CA GLN A 140 5.64 -18.65 -2.45
C GLN A 140 5.09 -19.62 -3.49
N GLU A 141 3.81 -20.00 -3.36
CA GLU A 141 3.12 -20.89 -4.31
C GLU A 141 3.10 -20.28 -5.72
N ALA A 142 2.70 -19.01 -5.83
CA ALA A 142 2.56 -18.34 -7.12
C ALA A 142 3.88 -18.15 -7.88
N LEU A 143 5.00 -17.97 -7.17
CA LEU A 143 6.33 -17.90 -7.79
C LEU A 143 6.93 -19.28 -8.09
N GLY A 144 6.43 -20.36 -7.47
CA GLY A 144 7.05 -21.68 -7.52
C GLY A 144 8.29 -21.81 -6.62
N CYS A 145 8.36 -21.03 -5.54
CA CYS A 145 9.43 -21.13 -4.54
C CYS A 145 9.31 -22.41 -3.71
N ARG A 146 10.40 -22.82 -3.06
CA ARG A 146 10.44 -24.00 -2.17
C ARG A 146 10.49 -23.56 -0.70
N GLY A 147 10.46 -24.53 0.21
CA GLY A 147 10.65 -24.28 1.65
C GLY A 147 9.39 -23.75 2.35
N TYR A 148 9.49 -22.65 3.08
CA TYR A 148 8.39 -22.09 3.87
C TYR A 148 8.28 -20.57 3.73
N GLY A 149 7.12 -20.03 4.11
CA GLY A 149 6.90 -18.58 4.16
C GLY A 149 6.07 -18.16 5.36
N PHE A 150 6.31 -16.94 5.84
CA PHE A 150 5.53 -16.34 6.91
C PHE A 150 5.39 -14.83 6.75
N ASP A 151 4.33 -14.29 7.35
CA ASP A 151 4.07 -12.85 7.39
C ASP A 151 4.66 -12.27 8.69
N MET A 152 5.22 -11.07 8.60
CA MET A 152 5.67 -10.30 9.78
C MET A 152 5.34 -8.82 9.65
N THR A 153 5.13 -8.16 10.78
CA THR A 153 4.88 -6.72 10.82
C THR A 153 5.50 -6.04 12.04
N VAL A 154 6.26 -4.97 11.77
CA VAL A 154 6.79 -4.01 12.75
C VAL A 154 6.58 -2.59 12.20
N ALA A 155 5.41 -2.35 11.59
CA ALA A 155 5.06 -1.10 10.91
C ALA A 155 6.18 -0.61 9.95
N CYS A 156 6.65 0.63 10.12
CA CYS A 156 7.64 1.26 9.25
C CYS A 156 9.00 0.54 9.21
N SER A 157 9.33 -0.24 10.25
CA SER A 157 10.62 -0.95 10.35
C SER A 157 10.58 -2.38 9.83
N THR A 158 9.45 -2.82 9.26
CA THR A 158 9.30 -4.21 8.81
C THR A 158 10.38 -4.62 7.80
N GLY A 159 10.78 -3.73 6.89
CA GLY A 159 11.83 -4.02 5.91
C GLY A 159 13.21 -4.31 6.54
N THR A 160 13.61 -3.54 7.56
CA THR A 160 14.92 -3.75 8.22
C THR A 160 14.91 -4.98 9.12
N PHE A 161 13.77 -5.26 9.79
CA PHE A 161 13.61 -6.48 10.58
C PHE A 161 13.55 -7.73 9.69
N GLY A 162 12.92 -7.64 8.52
CA GLY A 162 12.93 -8.70 7.52
C GLY A 162 14.36 -9.02 7.06
N ILE A 163 15.15 -7.99 6.73
CA ILE A 163 16.57 -8.16 6.36
C ILE A 163 17.39 -8.77 7.50
N SER A 164 17.12 -8.42 8.75
CA SER A 164 17.82 -9.00 9.91
C SER A 164 17.44 -10.45 10.18
N THR A 165 16.27 -10.89 9.71
CA THR A 165 15.75 -12.25 9.92
C THR A 165 16.17 -13.21 8.80
N ALA A 166 16.36 -12.69 7.59
CA ALA A 166 16.78 -13.41 6.39
C ALA A 166 18.28 -13.79 6.41
#